data_AF-A0A183FPV3-F1
#
_entry.id   AF-A0A183FPV3-F1
#
_cell.length_a   1.000
_cell.length_b   1.000
_cell.length_c   1.000
_cell.angle_alpha   90.00
_cell.angle_beta   90.00
_cell.angle_gamma   90.00
#
_symmetry.space_group_name_H-M   'P 1'
#
loop_
_entity.id
_entity.type
_entity.pdbx_description
1 polymer ?
#
loop_
_entity_poly.entity_id
_entity_poly.type
_entity_poly.pdbx_seq_one_letter_code
_entity_poly.pdbx_strand_id
1 'polypeptide(L)'
;MCKVRVNYTEIVEKLRPNVVFILDRHLLGKRRLTEDPDVIFLQQMYNLMNIERLTDKVFILQPLPSCVLSCVTTALDFMIWKKKPLRDIGTKLIVVDDAVARKRLEELRRRCTKCELIDYLPALVNKDGIYRGYDNETNLLYLDNDNHLSRFGKERVQPIFDEIASRLQHQQN
;
A
#
# COMPACT_ATOMS: atom_id res chain seq x y z
N MET A 1 13.85 -7.21 -10.14
CA MET A 1 13.93 -5.74 -10.25
C MET A 1 13.65 -5.38 -11.70
N CYS A 2 12.74 -4.43 -11.98
CA CYS A 2 12.36 -4.09 -13.36
C CYS A 2 13.57 -3.59 -14.15
N LYS A 3 13.73 -4.04 -15.40
CA LYS A 3 14.85 -3.65 -16.28
C LYS A 3 14.69 -2.25 -16.88
N VAL A 4 13.47 -1.73 -16.89
CA VAL A 4 13.14 -0.41 -17.46
C VAL A 4 12.85 0.56 -16.33
N ARG A 5 13.57 1.69 -16.32
CA ARG A 5 13.29 2.81 -15.43
C ARG A 5 12.31 3.73 -16.13
N VAL A 6 11.07 3.78 -15.64
CA VAL A 6 10.05 4.69 -16.13
C VAL A 6 10.25 6.05 -15.48
N ASN A 7 10.27 7.12 -16.28
CA ASN A 7 10.25 8.50 -15.78
C ASN A 7 8.81 8.95 -15.56
N TYR A 8 8.27 8.71 -14.37
CA TYR A 8 6.88 9.04 -14.06
C TYR A 8 6.59 10.55 -14.14
N THR A 9 7.58 11.40 -13.85
CA THR A 9 7.42 12.85 -13.95
C THR A 9 7.16 13.28 -15.38
N GLU A 10 7.86 12.70 -16.35
CA GLU A 10 7.64 12.99 -17.77
C GLU A 10 6.23 12.58 -18.24
N ILE A 11 5.70 11.47 -17.71
CA ILE A 11 4.32 11.04 -18.00
C ILE A 11 3.32 12.08 -17.48
N VAL A 12 3.49 12.57 -16.25
CA VAL A 12 2.62 13.60 -15.66
C VAL A 12 2.74 14.93 -16.42
N GLU A 13 3.95 15.31 -16.82
CA GLU A 13 4.19 16.52 -17.62
C GLU A 13 3.49 16.48 -18.98
N LYS A 14 3.52 15.33 -19.65
CA LYS A 14 2.90 15.12 -20.97
C LYS A 14 1.39 15.01 -20.89
N LEU A 15 0.86 14.23 -19.94
CA LEU A 15 -0.57 13.95 -19.84
C LEU A 15 -1.35 15.05 -19.11
N ARG A 16 -0.68 15.85 -18.26
CA ARG A 16 -1.30 16.91 -17.43
C ARG A 16 -2.60 16.46 -16.74
N PRO A 17 -2.59 15.34 -15.98
CA PRO A 17 -3.80 14.85 -15.35
C PRO A 17 -4.26 15.75 -14.20
N ASN A 18 -5.58 15.89 -14.02
CA ASN A 18 -6.13 16.57 -12.83
C ASN A 18 -5.84 15.79 -11.55
N VAL A 19 -5.89 14.45 -11.62
CA VAL A 19 -5.74 13.56 -10.47
C VAL A 19 -4.67 12.50 -10.74
N VAL A 20 -3.78 12.26 -9.78
CA VAL A 20 -2.76 11.20 -9.83
C VAL A 20 -2.90 10.28 -8.63
N PHE A 21 -2.78 8.98 -8.86
CA PHE A 21 -2.67 7.95 -7.82
C PHE A 21 -1.26 7.35 -7.82
N ILE A 22 -0.55 7.47 -6.69
CA ILE A 22 0.74 6.84 -6.44
C ILE A 22 0.50 5.59 -5.59
N LEU A 23 0.37 4.44 -6.26
CA LEU A 23 0.06 3.14 -5.63
C LEU A 23 1.30 2.23 -5.63
N ASP A 24 2.42 2.72 -5.09
CA ASP A 24 3.71 2.06 -5.13
C ASP A 24 3.95 1.10 -3.96
N ARG A 25 4.78 0.09 -4.20
CA ARG A 25 5.28 -0.79 -3.14
C ARG A 25 6.53 -0.16 -2.51
N HIS A 26 6.42 0.27 -1.25
CA HIS A 26 7.49 0.97 -0.49
C HIS A 26 8.67 0.07 -0.06
N LEU A 27 9.26 -0.71 -0.96
CA LEU A 27 10.35 -1.63 -0.63
C LEU A 27 11.54 -0.92 0.04
N LEU A 28 12.01 0.18 -0.55
CA LEU A 28 13.09 0.99 0.02
C LEU A 28 12.58 1.85 1.19
N GLY A 29 11.35 2.35 1.09
CA GLY A 29 10.73 3.19 2.12
C GLY A 29 10.62 2.52 3.50
N LYS A 30 10.64 1.18 3.56
CA LYS A 30 10.64 0.41 4.81
C LYS A 30 12.01 0.29 5.49
N ARG A 31 13.10 0.64 4.80
CA ARG A 31 14.45 0.62 5.40
C ARG A 31 14.51 1.58 6.58
N ARG A 32 15.20 1.17 7.65
CA ARG A 32 15.42 1.99 8.84
C ARG A 32 16.10 3.32 8.46
N LEU A 33 15.88 4.33 9.30
CA LEU A 33 16.60 5.60 9.23
C LEU A 33 18.04 5.34 9.67
N THR A 34 18.95 5.14 8.72
CA THR A 34 20.37 4.88 8.97
C THR A 34 21.28 6.05 8.57
N GLU A 35 20.73 7.04 7.87
CA GLU A 35 21.46 8.17 7.29
C GLU A 35 20.75 9.48 7.65
N ASP A 36 21.54 10.54 7.87
CA ASP A 36 21.08 11.93 8.01
C ASP A 36 21.87 12.80 7.02
N PRO A 37 21.22 13.37 5.98
CA PRO A 37 19.77 13.39 5.76
C PRO A 37 19.20 12.06 5.24
N ASP A 38 17.92 11.81 5.51
CA ASP A 38 17.18 10.66 4.98
C ASP A 38 17.02 10.78 3.45
N VAL A 39 17.96 10.19 2.70
CA VAL A 39 18.03 10.28 1.23
C VAL A 39 16.79 9.70 0.54
N ILE A 40 16.13 8.71 1.16
CA ILE A 40 14.91 8.10 0.62
C ILE A 40 13.77 9.10 0.70
N PHE A 41 13.60 9.74 1.87
CA PHE A 41 12.61 10.79 2.05
C PHE A 41 12.84 11.98 1.12
N LEU A 42 14.09 12.45 0.99
CA LEU A 42 14.42 13.56 0.08
C LEU A 42 14.08 13.24 -1.37
N GLN A 43 14.37 12.03 -1.84
CA GLN A 43 14.04 11.61 -3.18
C GLN A 43 12.51 11.50 -3.40
N GLN A 44 11.79 10.96 -2.42
CA GLN A 44 10.32 10.90 -2.48
C GLN A 44 9.70 12.30 -2.50
N MET A 45 10.23 13.23 -1.69
CA MET A 45 9.79 14.63 -1.65
C MET A 45 10.00 15.31 -2.99
N TYR A 46 11.20 15.20 -3.58
CA TYR A 46 11.51 15.79 -4.87
C TYR A 46 10.55 15.29 -5.97
N ASN A 47 10.29 13.98 -6.01
CA ASN A 47 9.36 13.40 -6.98
C ASN A 47 7.93 13.92 -6.76
N LEU A 48 7.48 13.96 -5.50
CA LEU A 48 6.13 14.38 -5.15
C LEU A 48 5.88 15.85 -5.51
N MET A 49 6.82 16.75 -5.21
CA MET A 49 6.71 18.18 -5.53
C MET A 49 6.58 18.41 -7.05
N ASN A 50 7.30 17.64 -7.86
CA ASN A 50 7.19 17.73 -9.31
C ASN A 50 5.81 17.30 -9.81
N ILE A 51 5.21 16.27 -9.21
CA ILE A 51 3.86 15.80 -9.53
C ILE A 51 2.80 16.81 -9.05
N GLU A 52 2.91 17.29 -7.80
CA GLU A 52 1.96 18.23 -7.18
C GLU A 52 1.84 19.54 -7.97
N ARG A 53 2.95 20.04 -8.54
CA ARG A 53 2.95 21.27 -9.35
C ARG A 53 2.06 21.16 -10.59
N LEU A 54 1.86 19.96 -11.11
CA LEU A 54 1.25 19.70 -12.42
C LEU A 54 -0.14 19.07 -12.33
N THR A 55 -0.65 18.86 -11.11
CA THR A 55 -1.89 18.13 -10.82
C THR A 55 -2.74 18.93 -9.83
N ASP A 56 -4.04 18.65 -9.78
CA ASP A 56 -4.96 19.29 -8.83
C ASP A 56 -5.08 18.48 -7.53
N LYS A 57 -4.93 17.16 -7.63
CA LYS A 57 -5.01 16.24 -6.49
C LYS A 57 -4.06 15.05 -6.67
N VAL A 58 -3.39 14.66 -5.59
CA VAL A 58 -2.53 13.47 -5.56
C VAL A 58 -2.95 12.53 -4.44
N PHE A 59 -3.26 11.28 -4.75
CA PHE A 59 -3.49 10.25 -3.77
C PHE A 59 -2.24 9.37 -3.63
N ILE A 60 -1.84 9.05 -2.40
CA ILE A 60 -0.64 8.26 -2.12
C ILE A 60 -1.03 7.08 -1.24
N LEU A 61 -0.72 5.87 -1.67
CA LEU A 61 -1.02 4.65 -0.93
C LEU A 61 -0.05 4.47 0.25
N GLN A 62 -0.59 4.33 1.45
CA GLN A 62 0.15 3.90 2.63
C GLN A 62 0.63 2.45 2.46
N PRO A 63 1.86 2.12 2.91
CA PRO A 63 2.38 0.77 2.85
C PRO A 63 1.62 -0.15 3.81
N LEU A 64 1.39 -1.36 3.34
CA LEU A 64 0.93 -2.48 4.17
C LEU A 64 2.12 -3.20 4.81
N PRO A 65 1.94 -3.84 5.99
CA PRO A 65 2.87 -4.83 6.50
C PRO A 65 3.17 -5.90 5.44
N SER A 66 4.42 -6.35 5.34
CA SER A 66 4.81 -7.37 4.37
C SER A 66 4.32 -8.76 4.79
N CYS A 67 3.90 -9.59 3.85
CA CYS A 67 3.84 -11.02 4.08
C CYS A 67 5.24 -11.65 4.02
N VAL A 68 5.42 -12.74 4.75
CA VAL A 68 6.60 -13.60 4.65
C VAL A 68 6.77 -14.10 3.21
N LEU A 69 8.03 -14.40 2.85
CA LEU A 69 8.33 -14.98 1.55
C LEU A 69 7.53 -16.26 1.32
N SER A 70 6.89 -16.39 0.16
CA SER A 70 5.99 -17.52 -0.16
C SER A 70 4.82 -17.65 0.83
N CYS A 71 4.19 -16.51 1.14
CA CYS A 71 3.02 -16.35 1.99
C CYS A 71 1.93 -17.42 1.79
N VAL A 72 1.51 -17.60 0.54
CA VAL A 72 0.44 -18.52 0.14
C VAL A 72 0.88 -19.96 0.35
N THR A 73 2.11 -20.28 -0.03
CA THR A 73 2.69 -21.62 0.19
C THR A 73 2.73 -21.94 1.67
N THR A 74 3.21 -21.01 2.51
CA THR A 74 3.28 -21.19 3.97
C THR A 74 1.89 -21.42 4.59
N ALA A 75 0.89 -20.66 4.15
CA ALA A 75 -0.49 -20.81 4.58
C ALA A 75 -1.08 -22.17 4.17
N LEU A 76 -0.86 -22.58 2.92
CA LEU A 76 -1.35 -23.85 2.38
C LEU A 76 -0.69 -25.04 3.10
N ASP A 77 0.63 -25.00 3.26
CA ASP A 77 1.40 -26.00 4.00
C ASP A 77 0.88 -26.12 5.43
N PHE A 78 0.66 -24.99 6.12
CA PHE A 78 0.08 -25.03 7.46
C PHE A 78 -1.25 -25.79 7.48
N MET A 79 -2.18 -25.49 6.56
CA MET A 79 -3.48 -26.16 6.52
C MET A 79 -3.37 -27.66 6.21
N ILE A 80 -2.54 -28.03 5.23
CA ILE A 80 -2.35 -29.44 4.81
C ILE A 80 -1.67 -30.25 5.91
N TRP A 81 -0.52 -29.78 6.40
CA TRP A 81 0.34 -30.55 7.30
C TRP A 81 -0.15 -30.52 8.75
N LYS A 82 -0.72 -29.40 9.21
CA LYS A 82 -1.27 -29.31 10.58
C LYS A 82 -2.73 -29.76 10.67
N LYS A 83 -3.43 -29.93 9.54
CA LYS A 83 -4.87 -30.25 9.48
C LYS A 83 -5.70 -29.27 10.31
N LYS A 84 -5.35 -27.98 10.24
CA LYS A 84 -5.96 -26.89 11.01
C LYS A 84 -6.42 -25.76 10.09
N PRO A 85 -7.50 -25.05 10.44
CA PRO A 85 -7.94 -23.88 9.68
C PRO A 85 -6.89 -22.76 9.77
N LEU A 86 -6.85 -21.89 8.77
CA LEU A 86 -5.83 -20.85 8.65
C LEU A 86 -5.80 -19.91 9.86
N ARG A 87 -6.95 -19.65 10.51
CA ARG A 87 -7.04 -18.84 11.74
C ARG A 87 -6.08 -19.30 12.86
N ASP A 88 -5.75 -20.59 12.91
CA ASP A 88 -4.85 -21.15 13.92
C ASP A 88 -3.38 -20.79 13.68
N ILE A 89 -3.02 -20.28 12.50
CA ILE A 89 -1.66 -19.81 12.20
C ILE A 89 -1.36 -18.47 12.90
N GLY A 90 -2.41 -17.73 13.29
CA GLY A 90 -2.30 -16.41 13.92
C GLY A 90 -1.70 -15.39 12.96
N THR A 91 -0.74 -14.60 13.45
CA THR A 91 -0.08 -13.50 12.72
C THR A 91 1.20 -13.91 12.01
N LYS A 92 1.55 -15.20 12.00
CA LYS A 92 2.87 -15.69 11.51
C LYS A 92 3.15 -15.42 10.03
N LEU A 93 2.12 -15.12 9.25
CA LEU A 93 2.29 -14.75 7.84
C LEU A 93 2.77 -13.31 7.68
N ILE A 94 2.59 -12.43 8.68
CA ILE A 94 2.81 -10.99 8.52
C ILE A 94 4.05 -10.54 9.30
N VAL A 95 4.90 -9.78 8.61
CA VAL A 95 6.03 -9.05 9.14
C VAL A 95 5.62 -7.59 9.32
N VAL A 96 5.67 -7.11 10.56
CA VAL A 96 5.35 -5.71 10.91
C VAL A 96 6.57 -4.83 10.60
N ASP A 97 6.69 -4.39 9.35
CA ASP A 97 7.87 -3.68 8.81
C ASP A 97 7.53 -2.34 8.15
N ASP A 98 6.28 -1.89 8.25
CA ASP A 98 5.75 -0.73 7.53
C ASP A 98 5.88 0.59 8.28
N ALA A 99 6.07 0.57 9.61
CA ALA A 99 6.04 1.76 10.46
C ALA A 99 6.95 2.92 9.98
N VAL A 100 8.17 2.61 9.54
CA VAL A 100 9.11 3.64 9.04
C VAL A 100 8.62 4.25 7.74
N ALA A 101 8.14 3.43 6.82
CA ALA A 101 7.60 3.89 5.54
C ALA A 101 6.34 4.72 5.75
N ARG A 102 5.44 4.29 6.64
CA ARG A 102 4.25 5.06 7.02
C ARG A 102 4.62 6.44 7.56
N LYS A 103 5.60 6.51 8.48
CA LYS A 103 6.09 7.78 9.00
C LYS A 103 6.63 8.70 7.90
N ARG A 104 7.41 8.17 6.95
CA ARG A 104 7.92 8.95 5.80
C ARG A 104 6.77 9.53 4.98
N LEU A 105 5.74 8.74 4.68
CA LEU A 105 4.59 9.21 3.89
C LEU A 105 3.72 10.22 4.64
N GLU A 106 3.55 10.07 5.95
CA GLU A 106 2.88 11.08 6.78
C GLU A 106 3.62 12.43 6.73
N GLU A 107 4.95 12.41 6.84
CA GLU A 107 5.75 13.64 6.70
C GLU A 107 5.69 14.22 5.29
N LEU A 108 5.68 13.40 4.24
CA LEU A 108 5.47 13.85 2.86
C LEU A 108 4.11 14.52 2.69
N ARG A 109 3.06 13.87 3.20
CA ARG A 109 1.69 14.40 3.15
C ARG A 109 1.61 15.76 3.82
N ARG A 110 2.25 15.97 4.97
CA ARG A 110 2.25 17.28 5.66
C ARG A 110 2.85 18.42 4.82
N ARG A 111 3.77 18.11 3.90
CA ARG A 111 4.43 19.11 3.04
C ARG A 111 3.78 19.27 1.66
N CYS A 112 2.83 18.40 1.32
CA CYS A 112 2.07 18.47 0.07
C CYS A 112 0.64 18.92 0.36
N THR A 113 0.27 20.08 -0.17
CA THR A 113 -1.04 20.71 0.03
C THR A 113 -2.15 20.01 -0.74
N LYS A 114 -1.84 19.45 -1.92
CA LYS A 114 -2.81 18.74 -2.79
C LYS A 114 -2.87 17.24 -2.55
N CYS A 115 -2.13 16.72 -1.57
CA CYS A 115 -2.04 15.29 -1.35
C CYS A 115 -3.13 14.74 -0.43
N GLU A 116 -3.37 13.44 -0.52
CA GLU A 116 -4.20 12.66 0.39
C GLU A 116 -3.65 11.24 0.52
N LEU A 117 -3.60 10.71 1.73
CA LEU A 117 -3.16 9.33 1.94
C LEU A 117 -4.34 8.38 1.81
N ILE A 118 -4.14 7.29 1.07
CA ILE A 118 -5.05 6.15 1.01
C ILE A 118 -4.47 5.07 1.93
N ASP A 119 -5.27 4.51 2.83
CA ASP A 119 -4.83 3.42 3.70
C ASP A 119 -5.73 2.19 3.57
N TYR A 120 -5.18 1.11 3.04
CA TYR A 120 -5.89 -0.16 2.92
C TYR A 120 -5.98 -0.93 4.22
N LEU A 121 -5.08 -0.68 5.18
CA LEU A 121 -4.93 -1.52 6.37
C LEU A 121 -6.25 -1.67 7.15
N PRO A 122 -7.03 -0.60 7.42
CA PRO A 122 -8.30 -0.72 8.15
C PRO A 122 -9.36 -1.58 7.45
N ALA A 123 -9.33 -1.67 6.12
CA ALA A 123 -10.27 -2.52 5.37
C ALA A 123 -9.87 -4.01 5.37
N LEU A 124 -8.60 -4.30 5.70
CA LEU A 124 -8.01 -5.63 5.64
C LEU A 124 -7.86 -6.29 7.01
N VAL A 125 -8.09 -5.58 8.11
CA VAL A 125 -8.11 -6.19 9.45
C VAL A 125 -9.31 -7.11 9.60
N ASN A 126 -9.16 -8.15 10.43
CA ASN A 126 -10.29 -8.98 10.84
C ASN A 126 -11.15 -8.24 11.89
N LYS A 127 -12.29 -8.83 12.30
CA LYS A 127 -13.21 -8.25 13.29
C LYS A 127 -12.55 -7.87 14.63
N ASP A 128 -11.42 -8.51 14.96
CA ASP A 128 -10.62 -8.24 16.16
C ASP A 128 -9.57 -7.12 15.98
N GLY A 129 -9.58 -6.43 14.84
CA GLY A 129 -8.65 -5.34 14.52
C GLY A 129 -7.26 -5.81 14.11
N ILE A 130 -7.02 -7.11 13.97
CA ILE A 130 -5.68 -7.63 13.64
C ILE A 130 -5.59 -7.98 12.15
N TYR A 131 -4.60 -7.36 11.50
CA TYR A 131 -4.23 -7.70 10.13
C TYR A 131 -3.40 -8.99 10.09
N ARG A 132 -3.89 -9.98 9.35
CA ARG A 132 -3.24 -11.30 9.21
C ARG A 132 -2.91 -11.68 7.76
N GLY A 133 -3.31 -10.84 6.79
CA GLY A 133 -3.21 -11.17 5.36
C GLY A 133 -4.23 -12.21 4.87
N TYR A 134 -5.19 -12.60 5.70
CA TYR A 134 -6.26 -13.51 5.37
C TYR A 134 -7.51 -13.26 6.22
N ASP A 135 -8.63 -13.82 5.76
CA ASP A 135 -9.91 -13.86 6.45
C ASP A 135 -9.99 -15.04 7.43
N ASN A 136 -10.22 -14.73 8.71
CA ASN A 136 -10.20 -15.72 9.80
C ASN A 136 -11.43 -16.66 9.82
N GLU A 137 -12.44 -16.42 9.00
CA GLU A 137 -13.68 -17.22 8.92
C GLU A 137 -13.69 -18.15 7.69
N THR A 138 -13.07 -17.73 6.59
CA THR A 138 -13.20 -18.38 5.26
C THR A 138 -11.93 -19.04 4.75
N ASN A 139 -10.80 -18.94 5.45
CA ASN A 139 -9.46 -19.40 5.01
C ASN A 139 -8.96 -18.75 3.71
N LEU A 140 -9.54 -17.62 3.29
CA LEU A 140 -9.15 -16.91 2.07
C LEU A 140 -8.02 -15.92 2.35
N LEU A 141 -6.94 -16.03 1.58
CA LEU A 141 -5.83 -15.09 1.63
C LEU A 141 -6.16 -13.81 0.87
N TYR A 142 -5.83 -12.67 1.47
CA TYR A 142 -5.92 -11.35 0.83
C TYR A 142 -4.70 -11.04 -0.04
N LEU A 143 -3.63 -11.82 0.09
CA LEU A 143 -2.35 -11.59 -0.58
C LEU A 143 -1.93 -12.79 -1.41
N ASP A 144 -1.18 -12.53 -2.49
CA ASP A 144 -0.41 -13.55 -3.21
C ASP A 144 1.01 -13.75 -2.62
N ASN A 145 1.82 -14.60 -3.26
CA ASN A 145 3.19 -14.88 -2.81
C ASN A 145 4.14 -13.68 -2.91
N ASP A 146 3.78 -12.66 -3.68
CA ASP A 146 4.58 -11.47 -3.94
C ASP A 146 4.06 -10.25 -3.17
N ASN A 147 3.10 -10.44 -2.25
CA ASN A 147 2.47 -9.40 -1.44
C ASN A 147 1.60 -8.42 -2.25
N HIS A 148 1.02 -8.87 -3.37
CA HIS A 148 -0.06 -8.16 -4.06
C HIS A 148 -1.42 -8.59 -3.54
N LEU A 149 -2.42 -7.73 -3.65
CA LEU A 149 -3.79 -8.09 -3.28
C LEU A 149 -4.35 -9.16 -4.22
N SER A 150 -4.86 -10.24 -3.64
CA SER A 150 -5.71 -11.22 -4.31
C SER A 150 -7.04 -10.60 -4.70
N ARG A 151 -7.88 -11.32 -5.44
CA ARG A 151 -9.25 -10.87 -5.73
C ARG A 151 -10.02 -10.52 -4.45
N PHE A 152 -9.92 -11.36 -3.42
CA PHE A 152 -10.60 -11.15 -2.13
C PHE A 152 -10.04 -9.92 -1.40
N GLY A 153 -8.72 -9.70 -1.46
CA GLY A 153 -8.10 -8.49 -0.93
C GLY A 153 -8.57 -7.21 -1.66
N LYS A 154 -8.72 -7.28 -2.99
CA LYS A 154 -9.25 -6.17 -3.80
C LYS A 154 -10.70 -5.84 -3.46
N GLU A 155 -11.55 -6.86 -3.30
CA GLU A 155 -12.95 -6.68 -2.90
C GLU A 155 -13.06 -5.97 -1.54
N ARG A 156 -12.15 -6.22 -0.60
CA ARG A 156 -12.13 -5.52 0.69
C ARG A 156 -11.76 -4.04 0.59
N VAL A 157 -10.85 -3.67 -0.30
CA VAL A 157 -10.40 -2.27 -0.44
C VAL A 157 -11.24 -1.47 -1.44
N GLN A 158 -12.09 -2.13 -2.23
CA GLN A 158 -12.96 -1.49 -3.22
C GLN A 158 -13.79 -0.31 -2.65
N PRO A 159 -14.42 -0.42 -1.46
CA PRO A 159 -15.22 0.68 -0.91
C PRO A 159 -14.43 1.99 -0.71
N ILE A 160 -13.11 1.90 -0.46
CA ILE A 160 -12.23 3.08 -0.33
C ILE A 160 -12.17 3.83 -1.67
N PHE A 161 -12.05 3.10 -2.78
CA PHE A 161 -12.02 3.71 -4.11
C PHE A 161 -13.38 4.20 -4.57
N ASP A 162 -14.46 3.51 -4.19
CA ASP A 162 -15.82 3.95 -4.48
C ASP A 162 -16.11 5.30 -3.79
N GLU A 163 -15.65 5.48 -2.56
CA GLU A 163 -15.73 6.75 -1.83
C GLU A 163 -14.90 7.85 -2.50
N ILE A 164 -13.64 7.56 -2.87
CA ILE A 164 -12.78 8.52 -3.57
C ILE A 164 -13.43 8.94 -4.91
N ALA A 165 -13.90 7.99 -5.70
CA ALA A 165 -14.55 8.25 -6.98
C ALA A 165 -15.79 9.13 -6.80
N SER A 166 -16.62 8.82 -5.80
CA SER A 166 -17.82 9.61 -5.47
C SER A 166 -17.45 11.05 -5.14
N ARG A 167 -16.44 11.28 -4.28
CA ARG A 167 -15.99 12.63 -3.93
C ARG A 167 -15.49 13.42 -5.14
N LEU A 168 -14.72 12.78 -6.02
CA LEU A 168 -14.18 13.44 -7.22
C LEU A 168 -15.28 13.82 -8.22
N GLN A 169 -16.32 13.00 -8.38
CA GLN A 169 -17.46 13.33 -9.23
C GLN A 169 -18.24 14.55 -8.73
N HIS A 170 -18.42 14.66 -7.41
CA HIS A 170 -19.15 15.79 -6.81
C HIS A 170 -18.38 17.11 -6.86
N GLN A 171 -17.06 17.09 -7.07
CA GLN A 171 -16.23 18.29 -7.22
C GLN A 171 -16.19 18.84 -8.66
N GLN A 172 -16.77 18.11 -9.63
CA GLN A 172 -16.83 18.50 -11.04
C GLN A 172 -18.18 19.11 -11.46
N ASN A 173 -19.19 19.06 -10.59
CA ASN A 173 -20.50 19.69 -10.75
C ASN A 173 -20.60 20.95 -9.90
#